data_AF-A0A355B075-F1
#
_entry.id   AF-A0A355B075-F1
#
_cell.length_a   1.000
_cell.length_b   1.000
_cell.length_c   1.000
_cell.angle_alpha   90.00
_cell.angle_beta   90.00
_cell.angle_gamma   90.00
#
_symmetry.space_group_name_H-M   'P 1'
#
loop_
_entity.id
_entity.type
_entity.pdbx_description
1 polymer ?
#
loop_
_entity_poly.entity_id
_entity_poly.type
_entity_poly.pdbx_seq_one_letter_code
_entity_poly.pdbx_strand_id
1 'polypeptide(L)' 'RHPHVHYDLAMKYIRFLTSAQGQELIGSFRVKGKKLFHPSAAPARPGN' A
#
# COMPACT_ATOMS: atom_id res chain seq x y z
N ARG A 1 -13.12 19.00 -15.05
CA ARG A 1 -12.04 18.04 -15.35
C ARG A 1 -10.81 18.48 -14.53
N HIS A 2 -10.12 17.59 -13.80
CA HIS A 2 -9.02 17.95 -12.88
C HIS A 2 -7.65 17.59 -13.48
N PRO A 3 -7.04 18.45 -14.32
CA PRO A 3 -5.77 18.14 -15.00
C PRO A 3 -4.57 18.00 -14.05
N HIS A 4 -4.67 18.52 -12.83
CA HIS A 4 -3.62 18.47 -11.81
C HIS A 4 -3.65 17.20 -10.96
N VAL A 5 -4.66 16.35 -11.13
CA VAL A 5 -4.77 15.10 -10.38
C VAL A 5 -3.99 14.04 -11.15
N HIS A 6 -2.85 13.62 -10.61
CA HIS A 6 -2.05 12.52 -11.13
C HIS A 6 -2.70 11.17 -10.81
N TYR A 7 -3.90 10.94 -11.35
CA TYR A 7 -4.73 9.76 -11.06
C TYR A 7 -3.98 8.45 -11.31
N ASP A 8 -3.30 8.35 -12.46
CA ASP A 8 -2.55 7.14 -12.82
C ASP A 8 -1.41 6.85 -11.84
N LEU A 9 -0.74 7.91 -11.35
CA LEU A 9 0.32 7.78 -10.36
C LEU A 9 -0.23 7.36 -9.01
N ALA A 10 -1.35 7.97 -8.58
CA ALA A 10 -2.03 7.60 -7.34
C ALA A 10 -2.46 6.12 -7.38
N MET A 11 -3.06 5.67 -8.48
CA MET A 11 -3.46 4.27 -8.63
C MET A 11 -2.28 3.31 -8.68
N LYS A 12 -1.15 3.69 -9.30
CA LYS A 12 0.09 2.89 -9.24
C LYS A 12 0.60 2.75 -7.80
N TYR A 13 0.60 3.85 -7.04
CA TYR A 13 1.06 3.84 -5.66
C TYR A 13 0.14 3.02 -4.75
N ILE A 14 -1.17 3.15 -4.89
CA ILE A 14 -2.15 2.32 -4.16
C ILE A 14 -1.89 0.83 -4.43
N ARG A 15 -1.77 0.44 -5.71
CA ARG A 15 -1.50 -0.96 -6.08
C ARG A 15 -0.21 -1.49 -5.46
N PHE A 16 0.84 -0.68 -5.44
CA PHE A 16 2.10 -1.04 -4.80
C PHE A 16 1.92 -1.22 -3.29
N LEU A 17 1.33 -0.24 -2.60
CA LEU A 17 1.12 -0.28 -1.15
C LEU A 17 0.29 -1.48 -0.71
N THR A 18 -0.74 -1.85 -1.47
CA THR A 18 -1.61 -3.00 -1.13
C THR A 18 -1.09 -4.35 -1.66
N SER A 19 0.02 -4.37 -2.40
CA SER A 19 0.62 -5.60 -2.89
C SER A 19 1.28 -6.40 -1.76
N ALA A 20 1.54 -7.69 -2.00
CA ALA A 20 2.29 -8.53 -1.06
C ALA A 20 3.65 -7.91 -0.70
N GLN A 21 4.38 -7.39 -1.69
CA GLN A 21 5.66 -6.71 -1.49
C GLN A 21 5.51 -5.45 -0.62
N GLY A 22 4.50 -4.62 -0.88
CA GLY A 22 4.24 -3.42 -0.09
C GLY A 22 3.91 -3.74 1.37
N GLN A 23 3.08 -4.76 1.58
CA GLN A 23 2.69 -5.22 2.92
C GLN A 23 3.87 -5.86 3.68
N GLU A 24 4.77 -6.56 3.00
CA GLU A 24 6.00 -7.09 3.61
C GLU A 24 6.93 -5.97 4.07
N LEU A 25 7.12 -4.93 3.25
CA LEU A 25 7.89 -3.75 3.62
C LEU A 25 7.31 -3.03 4.84
N ILE A 26 5.98 -2.85 4.87
CA ILE A 26 5.28 -2.25 6.02
C ILE A 26 5.48 -3.10 7.28
N GLY A 27 5.33 -4.42 7.17
CA GLY A 27 5.45 -5.33 8.32
C GLY A 27 6.87 -5.54 8.84
N SER A 28 7.89 -5.27 8.01
CA SER A 28 9.30 -5.37 8.36
C SER A 28 9.90 -4.06 8.87
N PHE A 29 9.21 -2.93 8.66
CA PHE A 29 9.66 -1.61 9.11
C PHE A 29 9.86 -1.54 10.62
N ARG A 30 11.05 -1.06 11.02
CA ARG A 30 11.47 -0.95 12.42
C ARG A 30 12.08 0.41 12.69
N VAL A 31 11.80 0.95 13.87
CA VAL A 31 12.48 2.14 14.41
C VAL A 31 13.06 1.77 15.76
N LYS A 32 14.38 1.96 15.92
CA LYS A 32 15.10 1.56 17.14
C LYS A 32 14.81 0.09 17.52
N GLY A 33 14.75 -0.79 16.51
CA GLY A 33 14.47 -2.23 16.68
C GLY A 33 13.01 -2.62 16.92
N LYS A 34 12.10 -1.66 17.17
CA LYS A 34 10.68 -1.93 17.43
C LYS A 34 9.87 -1.93 16.14
N LYS A 35 9.01 -2.95 15.95
CA LYS A 35 8.00 -3.00 14.89
C LYS A 35 6.89 -2.01 15.21
N LEU A 36 6.53 -1.16 14.24
CA LEU A 36 5.53 -0.10 14.44
C LEU A 36 4.22 -0.33 13.69
N PHE A 37 4.23 -1.18 12.66
CA PHE A 37 3.08 -1.37 11.80
C PHE A 37 2.71 -2.84 11.67
N HIS A 38 1.41 -3.11 11.60
CA HIS A 38 0.84 -4.43 11.31
C HIS A 38 0.23 -4.38 9.90
N PRO A 39 0.78 -5.13 8.93
CA PRO A 39 0.23 -5.15 7.58
C PRO A 39 -1.15 -5.81 7.61
N SER A 40 -2.11 -5.22 6.91
CA SER A 40 -3.53 -5.63 6.96
C SER A 40 -4.28 -5.37 5.66
N ALA A 41 -3.59 -5.03 4.57
CA ALA A 41 -4.28 -4.92 3.29
C ALA A 41 -4.83 -6.30 2.92
N ALA A 42 -6.16 -6.43 3.00
CA ALA A 42 -6.84 -7.61 2.51
C ALA A 42 -6.57 -7.73 1.00
N PRO A 43 -6.42 -8.95 0.46
CA PRO A 43 -6.47 -9.13 -0.99
C PRO A 43 -7.78 -8.51 -1.48
N ALA A 44 -7.73 -7.72 -2.56
CA ALA A 44 -8.91 -7.16 -3.17
C ALA A 44 -9.92 -8.30 -3.38
N ARG A 45 -11.05 -8.27 -2.66
CA ARG A 45 -12.12 -9.26 -2.85
C ARG A 45 -12.48 -9.22 -4.35
N PRO A 46 -12.42 -10.34 -5.08
CA PRO A 46 -12.86 -10.36 -6.48
C PRO A 46 -14.34 -9.95 -6.51
N GLY A 47 -14.68 -9.09 -7.46
CA GLY A 47 -15.82 -8.16 -7.40
C GLY A 47 -17.22 -8.76 -7.32
N ASN A 48 -18.18 -7.87 -7.01
CA ASN A 48 -19.59 -8.00 -7.38
C ASN A 48 -19.80 -7.50 -8.81
#